data_AF-A0A1C5J476-F1
#
_entry.id   AF-A0A1C5J476-F1
#
_cell.length_a   1.000
_cell.length_b   1.000
_cell.length_c   1.000
_cell.angle_alpha   90.00
_cell.angle_beta   90.00
_cell.angle_gamma   90.00
#
_symmetry.space_group_name_H-M   'P 1'
#
loop_
_entity.id
_entity.type
_entity.pdbx_description
1 polymer ?
#
loop_
_entity_poly.entity_id
_entity_poly.type
_entity_poly.pdbx_seq_one_letter_code
_entity_poly.pdbx_strand_id
1 'polypeptide(L)'
;MAHTPVNHPARPIYRAIGGLVGLYFVVFGVLGLITSAGNDIFAQDDTKVLGQGTNLGFSLLSIVIGIAVLAGTAIGRNLDVAINQFMAYALMVLGLAELAFLQTDANVLNFTILTDIVVLTLSLVLLMVGMYSKVGTDEEKEAWQKARLVL
;
A
#
# COMPACT_ATOMS: atom_id res chain seq x y z
N MET A 1 21.64 -12.39 10.76
CA MET A 1 21.38 -12.49 9.30
C MET A 1 19.95 -12.00 9.06
N ALA A 2 19.70 -11.20 8.02
CA ALA A 2 18.32 -10.84 7.68
C ALA A 2 17.59 -12.10 7.19
N HIS A 3 16.51 -12.50 7.85
CA HIS A 3 15.72 -13.69 7.49
C HIS A 3 14.72 -13.43 6.35
N THR A 4 14.77 -12.25 5.73
CA THR A 4 13.89 -11.92 4.59
C THR A 4 14.41 -12.57 3.31
N PRO A 5 13.54 -13.18 2.48
CA PRO A 5 13.96 -13.78 1.21
C PRO A 5 14.66 -12.77 0.29
N VAL A 6 15.78 -13.18 -0.29
CA VAL A 6 16.54 -12.41 -1.28
C VAL A 6 16.55 -13.18 -2.60
N ASN A 7 16.44 -12.48 -3.73
CA ASN A 7 16.41 -13.06 -5.08
C ASN A 7 15.27 -14.07 -5.30
N HIS A 8 14.10 -13.80 -4.70
CA HIS A 8 12.95 -14.71 -4.76
C HIS A 8 12.44 -14.91 -6.21
N PRO A 9 12.22 -16.16 -6.69
CA PRO A 9 11.77 -16.43 -8.07
C PRO A 9 10.46 -15.72 -8.45
N ALA A 10 9.52 -15.61 -7.50
CA ALA A 10 8.23 -14.97 -7.71
C ALA A 10 8.26 -13.42 -7.62
N ARG A 11 9.44 -12.79 -7.53
CA ARG A 11 9.57 -11.32 -7.49
C ARG A 11 8.74 -10.59 -8.56
N PRO A 12 8.66 -11.04 -9.83
CA PRO A 12 7.80 -10.36 -10.82
C PRO A 12 6.33 -10.31 -10.42
N ILE A 13 5.82 -11.38 -9.78
CA ILE A 13 4.44 -11.48 -9.30
C ILE A 13 4.23 -10.51 -8.14
N TYR A 14 5.13 -10.48 -7.15
CA TYR A 14 5.02 -9.54 -6.03
C TYR A 14 5.08 -8.08 -6.50
N ARG A 15 5.92 -7.76 -7.48
CA ARG A 15 5.96 -6.41 -8.07
C ARG A 15 4.66 -6.05 -8.80
N ALA A 16 4.07 -6.99 -9.53
CA ALA A 16 2.77 -6.78 -10.16
C ALA A 16 1.68 -6.52 -9.12
N ILE A 17 1.65 -7.29 -8.03
CA ILE A 17 0.74 -7.09 -6.90
C ILE A 17 0.94 -5.70 -6.29
N GLY A 18 2.18 -5.28 -6.01
CA GLY A 18 2.48 -3.94 -5.50
C GLY A 18 1.96 -2.83 -6.44
N GLY A 19 2.17 -3.00 -7.75
CA GLY A 19 1.62 -2.09 -8.76
C GLY A 19 0.09 -2.03 -8.75
N LEU A 20 -0.58 -3.17 -8.59
CA LEU A 20 -2.05 -3.23 -8.48
C LEU A 20 -2.57 -2.55 -7.22
N VAL A 21 -1.86 -2.67 -6.09
CA VAL A 21 -2.21 -1.93 -4.86
C VAL A 21 -2.06 -0.42 -5.06
N GLY A 22 -0.95 0.02 -5.67
CA GLY A 22 -0.75 1.44 -5.98
C GLY A 22 -1.85 1.98 -6.91
N LEU A 23 -2.19 1.22 -7.96
CA LEU A 23 -3.27 1.57 -8.88
C LEU A 23 -4.62 1.64 -8.16
N TYR A 24 -4.92 0.69 -7.28
CA TYR A 24 -6.13 0.69 -6.49
C TYR A 24 -6.29 1.99 -5.69
N PHE A 25 -5.24 2.42 -4.97
CA PHE A 25 -5.27 3.66 -4.19
C PHE A 25 -5.48 4.91 -5.06
N VAL A 26 -4.86 4.97 -6.24
CA VAL A 26 -5.11 6.07 -7.19
C VAL A 26 -6.56 6.07 -7.67
N VAL A 27 -7.08 4.92 -8.10
CA VAL A 27 -8.47 4.80 -8.58
C VAL A 27 -9.46 5.16 -7.47
N PHE A 28 -9.27 4.60 -6.27
CA PHE A 28 -10.10 4.92 -5.10
C PHE A 28 -10.08 6.42 -4.81
N GLY A 29 -8.90 7.02 -4.74
CA GLY A 29 -8.78 8.43 -4.42
C GLY A 29 -9.33 9.35 -5.52
N VAL A 30 -9.19 9.02 -6.80
CA VAL A 30 -9.81 9.79 -7.89
C VAL A 30 -11.34 9.71 -7.83
N LEU A 31 -11.89 8.52 -7.62
CA LEU A 31 -13.34 8.36 -7.44
C LEU A 31 -13.83 9.12 -6.20
N GLY A 32 -13.04 9.11 -5.12
CA GLY A 32 -13.31 9.87 -3.90
C GLY A 32 -13.29 11.38 -4.11
N LEU A 33 -12.30 11.91 -4.84
CA LEU A 33 -12.27 13.33 -5.22
C LEU A 33 -13.53 13.76 -5.97
N ILE A 34 -13.98 12.92 -6.91
CA ILE A 34 -15.18 13.20 -7.70
C ILE A 34 -16.44 13.14 -6.83
N THR A 35 -16.54 12.14 -5.96
CA THR A 35 -17.74 11.89 -5.15
C THR A 35 -17.87 12.88 -3.99
N SER A 36 -16.75 13.31 -3.40
CA SER A 36 -16.70 14.31 -2.33
C SER A 36 -16.57 15.76 -2.85
N ALA A 37 -16.73 15.98 -4.16
CA ALA A 37 -16.55 17.30 -4.75
C ALA A 37 -17.60 18.30 -4.21
N GLY A 38 -17.13 19.40 -3.62
CA GLY A 38 -17.99 20.43 -3.03
C GLY A 38 -18.24 20.27 -1.53
N ASN A 39 -17.82 19.15 -0.92
CA ASN A 39 -17.85 18.96 0.53
C ASN A 39 -16.59 19.58 1.17
N ASP A 40 -16.67 19.82 2.48
CA ASP A 40 -15.49 20.19 3.28
C ASP A 40 -14.42 19.10 3.23
N ILE A 41 -13.14 19.49 3.37
CA ILE A 41 -12.00 18.58 3.23
C ILE A 41 -12.12 17.36 4.17
N PHE A 42 -12.57 17.60 5.40
CA PHE A 42 -12.72 16.60 6.45
C PHE A 42 -14.19 16.39 6.83
N ALA A 43 -15.10 16.50 5.86
CA ALA A 43 -16.50 16.16 6.09
C ALA A 43 -16.61 14.70 6.60
N GLN A 44 -17.44 14.50 7.63
CA GLN A 44 -17.77 13.20 8.21
C GLN A 44 -19.23 12.88 7.89
N ASP A 45 -19.50 12.61 6.62
CA ASP A 45 -20.84 12.38 6.06
C ASP A 45 -20.98 10.96 5.50
N ASP A 46 -22.10 10.66 4.83
CA ASP A 46 -22.37 9.33 4.27
C ASP A 46 -21.65 9.05 2.93
N THR A 47 -20.64 9.85 2.55
CA THR A 47 -19.91 9.66 1.28
C THR A 47 -19.20 8.32 1.23
N LYS A 48 -19.45 7.57 0.17
CA LYS A 48 -18.88 6.23 -0.03
C LYS A 48 -18.31 6.04 -1.43
N VAL A 49 -17.18 5.34 -1.49
CA VAL A 49 -16.54 4.89 -2.73
C VAL A 49 -16.17 3.42 -2.59
N LEU A 50 -16.58 2.60 -3.55
CA LEU A 50 -16.40 1.14 -3.50
C LEU A 50 -16.92 0.51 -2.19
N GLY A 51 -17.98 1.11 -1.61
CA GLY A 51 -18.56 0.70 -0.32
C GLY A 51 -17.84 1.22 0.92
N GLN A 52 -16.65 1.81 0.80
CA GLN A 52 -15.86 2.35 1.90
C GLN A 52 -16.24 3.80 2.17
N GLY A 53 -16.18 4.21 3.44
CA GLY A 53 -16.33 5.61 3.82
C GLY A 53 -15.10 6.39 3.43
N THR A 54 -15.28 7.63 3.00
CA THR A 54 -14.19 8.51 2.61
C THR A 54 -14.64 9.96 2.69
N ASN A 55 -13.68 10.86 2.56
CA ASN A 55 -13.89 12.26 2.28
C ASN A 55 -12.80 12.79 1.36
N LEU A 56 -12.82 14.09 1.09
CA LEU A 56 -11.86 14.71 0.19
C LEU A 56 -10.41 14.57 0.71
N GLY A 57 -10.20 14.69 2.03
CA GLY A 57 -8.90 14.51 2.68
C GLY A 57 -8.33 13.10 2.49
N PHE A 58 -9.11 12.06 2.79
CA PHE A 58 -8.65 10.68 2.59
C PHE A 58 -8.47 10.31 1.12
N SER A 59 -9.29 10.90 0.23
CA SER A 59 -9.17 10.71 -1.21
C SER A 59 -7.85 11.27 -1.76
N LEU A 60 -7.45 12.47 -1.31
CA LEU A 60 -6.15 13.06 -1.66
C LEU A 60 -4.99 12.22 -1.11
N LEU A 61 -5.08 11.81 0.16
CA LEU A 61 -4.07 10.94 0.78
C LEU A 61 -3.91 9.63 0.00
N SER A 62 -5.02 9.01 -0.39
CA SER A 62 -5.02 7.78 -1.19
C SER A 62 -4.31 7.97 -2.53
N ILE A 63 -4.53 9.09 -3.23
CA ILE A 63 -3.81 9.39 -4.48
C ILE A 63 -2.31 9.49 -4.24
N VAL A 64 -1.88 10.21 -3.20
CA VAL A 64 -0.46 10.38 -2.86
C VAL A 64 0.19 9.02 -2.57
N ILE A 65 -0.47 8.19 -1.77
CA ILE A 65 0.01 6.82 -1.45
C ILE A 65 0.10 5.98 -2.73
N GLY A 66 -0.95 5.99 -3.55
CA GLY A 66 -1.00 5.24 -4.79
C GLY A 66 0.12 5.65 -5.77
N ILE A 67 0.34 6.96 -5.95
CA ILE A 67 1.42 7.50 -6.78
C ILE A 67 2.79 7.08 -6.24
N ALA A 68 3.02 7.14 -4.92
CA ALA A 68 4.29 6.74 -4.32
C ALA A 68 4.60 5.26 -4.58
N VAL A 69 3.61 4.37 -4.39
CA VAL A 69 3.75 2.93 -4.66
C VAL A 69 3.99 2.65 -6.15
N LEU A 70 3.26 3.32 -7.04
CA LEU A 70 3.43 3.19 -8.49
C LEU A 70 4.79 3.71 -8.95
N ALA A 71 5.26 4.85 -8.42
CA ALA A 71 6.58 5.40 -8.72
C ALA A 71 7.68 4.45 -8.26
N GLY A 72 7.57 3.91 -7.03
CA GLY A 72 8.47 2.86 -6.55
C GLY A 72 8.50 1.65 -7.48
N THR A 73 7.33 1.19 -7.90
CA THR A 73 7.18 0.06 -8.83
C THR A 73 7.84 0.35 -10.18
N ALA A 74 7.61 1.53 -10.76
CA ALA A 74 8.15 1.94 -12.05
C ALA A 74 9.69 2.09 -12.04
N ILE A 75 10.25 2.72 -10.99
CA ILE A 75 11.70 2.87 -10.82
C ILE A 75 12.35 1.52 -10.53
N GLY A 76 11.71 0.72 -9.69
CA GLY A 76 12.13 -0.61 -9.28
C GLY A 76 13.40 -0.64 -8.43
N ARG A 77 14.33 -1.54 -8.79
CA ARG A 77 15.54 -1.86 -8.00
C ARG A 77 15.16 -2.44 -6.63
N ASN A 78 15.77 -1.91 -5.55
CA ASN A 78 15.36 -2.15 -4.16
C ASN A 78 14.67 -0.90 -3.58
N LEU A 79 14.36 0.11 -4.40
CA LEU A 79 13.62 1.29 -3.94
C LEU A 79 12.14 0.97 -3.76
N ASP A 80 11.56 0.16 -4.66
CA ASP A 80 10.21 -0.41 -4.50
C ASP A 80 10.05 -1.17 -3.18
N VAL A 81 11.07 -1.96 -2.79
CA VAL A 81 11.10 -2.68 -1.51
C VAL A 81 10.99 -1.72 -0.34
N ALA A 82 11.84 -0.68 -0.31
CA ALA A 82 11.84 0.31 0.75
C ALA A 82 10.51 1.09 0.84
N ILE A 83 9.99 1.54 -0.31
CA ILE A 83 8.71 2.25 -0.40
C ILE A 83 7.57 1.35 0.08
N ASN A 84 7.47 0.12 -0.43
CA ASN A 84 6.39 -0.79 -0.06
C ASN A 84 6.42 -1.16 1.43
N GLN A 85 7.60 -1.39 2.02
CA GLN A 85 7.71 -1.63 3.46
C GLN A 85 7.30 -0.42 4.29
N PHE A 86 7.79 0.77 3.93
CA PHE A 86 7.44 1.99 4.64
C PHE A 86 5.93 2.31 4.53
N MET A 87 5.36 2.21 3.32
CA MET A 87 3.93 2.40 3.09
C MET A 87 3.09 1.37 3.85
N ALA A 88 3.52 0.10 3.90
CA ALA A 88 2.84 -0.93 4.67
C ALA A 88 2.76 -0.58 6.17
N TYR A 89 3.87 -0.18 6.78
CA TYR A 89 3.86 0.24 8.19
C TYR A 89 3.05 1.51 8.41
N ALA A 90 3.15 2.50 7.52
CA ALA A 90 2.39 3.74 7.62
C ALA A 90 0.87 3.49 7.52
N LEU A 91 0.43 2.69 6.54
CA LEU A 91 -0.97 2.29 6.38
C LEU A 91 -1.47 1.46 7.56
N MET A 92 -0.63 0.58 8.13
CA MET A 92 -1.00 -0.20 9.31
C MET A 92 -1.19 0.69 10.54
N VAL A 93 -0.30 1.66 10.76
CA VAL A 93 -0.46 2.65 11.84
C VAL A 93 -1.72 3.49 11.60
N LEU A 94 -1.97 3.93 10.37
CA LEU A 94 -3.16 4.69 10.00
C LEU A 94 -4.44 3.90 10.27
N GLY A 95 -4.54 2.66 9.77
CA GLY A 95 -5.72 1.81 9.99
C GLY A 95 -5.96 1.52 11.46
N LEU A 96 -4.93 1.18 12.23
CA LEU A 96 -5.07 0.97 13.68
C LEU A 96 -5.50 2.23 14.44
N ALA A 97 -5.00 3.41 14.02
CA ALA A 97 -5.44 4.68 14.60
C ALA A 97 -6.91 4.96 14.27
N GLU A 98 -7.31 4.82 13.01
CA GLU A 98 -8.70 5.01 12.58
C GLU A 98 -9.64 3.99 13.23
N LEU A 99 -9.21 2.74 13.43
CA LEU A 99 -9.98 1.75 14.19
C LEU A 99 -10.26 2.21 15.62
N ALA A 100 -9.26 2.81 16.27
CA ALA A 100 -9.37 3.31 17.63
C ALA A 100 -10.29 4.54 17.74
N PHE A 101 -10.35 5.37 16.70
CA PHE A 101 -11.13 6.60 16.66
C PHE A 101 -12.47 6.49 15.92
N LEU A 102 -12.79 5.32 15.36
CA LEU A 102 -13.88 5.13 14.41
C LEU A 102 -15.25 5.66 14.88
N GLN A 103 -15.57 5.50 16.17
CA GLN A 103 -16.85 5.92 16.78
C GLN A 103 -16.73 7.27 17.51
N THR A 104 -15.79 8.13 17.10
CA THR A 104 -15.53 9.41 17.74
C THR A 104 -15.41 10.51 16.69
N ASP A 105 -15.54 11.76 17.12
CA ASP A 105 -15.34 12.93 16.25
C ASP A 105 -13.90 13.04 15.70
N ALA A 106 -12.96 12.26 16.25
CA ALA A 106 -11.58 12.18 15.78
C ALA A 106 -11.40 11.34 14.49
N ASN A 107 -12.46 10.71 13.98
CA ASN A 107 -12.49 10.04 12.68
C ASN A 107 -12.50 11.07 11.51
N VAL A 108 -11.48 11.91 11.46
CA VAL A 108 -11.39 13.05 10.53
C VAL A 108 -11.27 12.61 9.07
N LEU A 109 -10.89 11.36 8.81
CA LEU A 109 -10.83 10.78 7.46
C LEU A 109 -12.13 10.08 7.03
N ASN A 110 -13.14 10.09 7.90
CA ASN A 110 -14.46 9.50 7.65
C ASN A 110 -14.40 8.00 7.31
N PHE A 111 -13.53 7.26 8.01
CA PHE A 111 -13.42 5.83 7.87
C PHE A 111 -14.70 5.13 8.35
N THR A 112 -15.08 4.10 7.62
CA THR A 112 -15.99 3.06 8.10
C THR A 112 -15.20 1.79 8.38
N ILE A 113 -15.80 0.82 9.09
CA ILE A 113 -15.20 -0.52 9.30
C ILE A 113 -14.69 -1.13 7.99
N LEU A 114 -15.44 -0.98 6.88
CA LEU A 114 -15.02 -1.53 5.59
C LEU A 114 -13.77 -0.84 5.03
N THR A 115 -13.65 0.47 5.26
CA THR A 115 -12.47 1.27 4.86
C THR A 115 -11.23 0.75 5.56
N ASP A 116 -11.34 0.55 6.87
CA ASP A 116 -10.24 0.06 7.68
C ASP A 116 -9.84 -1.39 7.33
N ILE A 117 -10.81 -2.29 7.11
CA ILE A 117 -10.55 -3.65 6.63
C ILE A 117 -9.73 -3.62 5.33
N VAL A 118 -10.10 -2.78 4.38
CA VAL A 118 -9.39 -2.67 3.11
C VAL A 118 -7.99 -2.10 3.33
N VAL A 119 -7.85 -1.00 4.07
CA VAL A 119 -6.56 -0.35 4.36
C VAL A 119 -5.59 -1.32 5.04
N LEU A 120 -6.03 -2.02 6.09
CA LEU A 120 -5.21 -2.98 6.80
C LEU A 120 -4.84 -4.18 5.91
N THR A 121 -5.78 -4.69 5.12
CA THR A 121 -5.52 -5.79 4.17
C THR A 121 -4.47 -5.38 3.14
N LEU A 122 -4.61 -4.21 2.52
CA LEU A 122 -3.65 -3.70 1.54
C LEU A 122 -2.29 -3.39 2.18
N SER A 123 -2.27 -2.96 3.46
CA SER A 123 -1.01 -2.79 4.19
C SER A 123 -0.26 -4.11 4.35
N LEU A 124 -0.95 -5.20 4.71
CA LEU A 124 -0.34 -6.53 4.83
C LEU A 124 0.11 -7.07 3.47
N VAL A 125 -0.67 -6.83 2.42
CA VAL A 125 -0.27 -7.18 1.04
C VAL A 125 1.00 -6.43 0.65
N LEU A 126 1.10 -5.12 0.90
CA LEU A 126 2.31 -4.34 0.62
C LEU A 126 3.51 -4.80 1.47
N LEU A 127 3.29 -5.18 2.73
CA LEU A 127 4.33 -5.74 3.57
C LEU A 127 4.90 -7.02 2.95
N MET A 128 4.03 -7.93 2.50
CA MET A 128 4.42 -9.13 1.78
C MET A 128 5.21 -8.79 0.51
N VAL A 129 4.73 -7.84 -0.30
CA VAL A 129 5.44 -7.39 -1.50
C VAL A 129 6.85 -6.87 -1.15
N GLY A 130 6.98 -6.04 -0.11
CA GLY A 130 8.26 -5.53 0.35
C GLY A 130 9.20 -6.64 0.84
N MET A 131 8.69 -7.62 1.58
CA MET A 131 9.49 -8.72 2.11
C MET A 131 10.03 -9.67 1.04
N TYR A 132 9.33 -9.85 -0.08
CA TYR A 132 9.67 -10.84 -1.12
C TYR A 132 10.24 -10.24 -2.41
N SER A 133 10.40 -8.92 -2.51
CA SER A 133 10.87 -8.26 -3.74
C SER A 133 12.36 -7.88 -3.73
N LYS A 134 13.09 -8.16 -2.65
CA LYS A 134 14.49 -7.77 -2.48
C LYS A 134 15.44 -8.52 -3.42
N VAL A 135 16.32 -7.77 -4.07
CA VAL A 135 17.43 -8.28 -4.88
C VAL A 135 18.73 -8.10 -4.10
N GLY A 136 19.55 -9.14 -4.05
CA GLY A 136 20.84 -9.12 -3.38
C GLY A 136 21.91 -8.37 -4.16
N THR A 137 23.12 -8.34 -3.64
CA THR A 137 24.31 -7.94 -4.41
C THR A 137 24.53 -8.89 -5.59
N ASP A 138 25.37 -8.49 -6.54
CA ASP A 138 25.70 -9.35 -7.68
C ASP A 138 26.32 -10.69 -7.23
N GLU A 139 27.16 -10.65 -6.19
CA GLU A 139 27.75 -11.85 -5.58
C GLU A 139 26.69 -12.78 -4.96
N GLU A 140 25.73 -12.22 -4.20
CA GLU A 140 24.60 -12.98 -3.64
C GLU A 140 23.71 -13.58 -4.75
N LYS A 141 23.54 -12.85 -5.86
CA LYS A 141 22.76 -13.29 -7.01
C LYS A 141 23.46 -14.42 -7.77
N GLU A 142 24.77 -14.32 -7.98
CA GLU A 142 25.56 -15.39 -8.60
C GLU A 142 25.58 -16.65 -7.73
N ALA A 143 25.78 -16.50 -6.42
CA ALA A 143 25.74 -17.62 -5.48
C ALA A 143 24.39 -18.33 -5.52
N TRP A 144 23.29 -17.56 -5.54
CA TRP A 144 21.93 -18.08 -5.67
C TRP A 144 21.73 -18.83 -7.00
N GLN A 145 22.22 -18.30 -8.12
CA GLN A 145 22.13 -18.97 -9.43
C GLN A 145 22.92 -20.29 -9.46
N LYS A 146 24.15 -20.29 -8.93
CA LYS A 146 24.98 -21.51 -8.85
C LYS A 146 24.29 -22.59 -8.02
N ALA A 147 23.74 -22.24 -6.86
CA ALA A 147 23.02 -23.18 -6.00
C ALA A 147 21.81 -23.84 -6.69
N ARG A 148 21.11 -23.13 -7.57
CA ARG A 148 19.97 -23.66 -8.33
C ARG A 148 20.37 -24.67 -9.42
N LEU A 149 21.61 -24.66 -9.87
CA LEU A 149 22.12 -25.56 -10.92
C LEU A 149 22.61 -26.91 -10.37
N VAL A 150 22.66 -27.07 -9.04
CA VAL A 150 23.14 -28.29 -8.37
C VAL A 150 21.99 -29.16 -7.82
N LEU A 151 20.74 -28.73 -8.03
CA LEU A 151 19.51 -29.45 -7.72
C LEU A 151 18.85 -29.95 -9.01
#